data_AF-A0A6J4YCR3-F1
#
_entry.id   AF-A0A6J4YCR3-F1
#
_cell.length_a   1.000
_cell.length_b   1.000
_cell.length_c   1.000
_cell.angle_alpha   90.00
_cell.angle_beta   90.00
_cell.angle_gamma   90.00
#
_symmetry.space_group_name_H-M   'P 1'
#
loop_
_entity.id
_entity.type
_entity.pdbx_description
1 polymer ?
#
loop_
_entity_poly.entity_id
_entity_poly.type
_entity_poly.pdbx_seq_one_letter_code
_entity_poly.pdbx_strand_id
1 'polypeptide(L)' 'MKRETRRAAKDLAYFSSLGISVALAIFIGLGIGVWLDRKFDTSPWLTLIFLVFGIIAGFRNIALVIKRARKL' A
#
# COMPACT_ATOMS: atom_id res chain seq x y z
N MET A 1 -4.06 29.02 17.97
CA MET A 1 -3.38 27.71 18.21
C MET A 1 -4.28 26.48 18.00
N LYS A 2 -5.51 26.36 18.52
CA LYS A 2 -6.35 25.12 18.39
C LYS A 2 -6.64 24.61 16.96
N ARG A 3 -6.59 25.46 15.92
CA ARG A 3 -6.87 25.06 14.52
C ARG A 3 -5.67 24.37 13.84
N GLU A 4 -4.45 24.77 14.17
CA GLU A 4 -3.21 24.19 13.65
C GLU A 4 -3.04 22.74 14.11
N THR A 5 -3.23 22.47 15.40
CA THR A 5 -3.11 21.12 15.98
C THR A 5 -4.14 20.15 15.38
N ARG A 6 -5.35 20.62 15.08
CA ARG A 6 -6.40 19.81 14.42
C ARG A 6 -6.07 19.50 12.95
N ARG A 7 -5.37 20.39 12.23
CA ARG A 7 -4.91 20.13 10.86
C ARG A 7 -3.75 19.15 10.86
N ALA A 8 -2.74 19.38 11.71
CA ALA A 8 -1.61 18.47 11.87
C ALA A 8 -2.07 17.04 12.24
N ALA A 9 -3.02 16.90 13.16
CA ALA A 9 -3.58 15.58 13.51
C ALA A 9 -4.33 14.91 12.35
N LYS A 10 -5.03 15.68 11.51
CA LYS A 10 -5.71 15.15 10.32
C LYS A 10 -4.72 14.73 9.24
N ASP A 11 -3.68 15.53 9.00
CA ASP A 11 -2.64 15.20 8.03
C ASP A 11 -1.87 13.96 8.48
N LEU A 12 -1.53 13.86 9.76
CA LEU A 12 -0.89 12.67 10.32
C LEU A 12 -1.76 11.41 10.17
N ALA A 13 -3.05 11.51 10.49
CA ALA A 13 -4.00 10.41 10.32
C ALA A 13 -4.12 9.98 8.85
N TYR A 14 -4.09 10.95 7.93
CA TYR A 14 -4.12 10.71 6.49
C TYR A 14 -2.87 9.99 6.01
N PHE A 15 -1.67 10.45 6.39
CA PHE A 15 -0.41 9.77 6.05
C PHE A 15 -0.33 8.36 6.64
N SER A 16 -0.80 8.17 7.87
CA SER A 16 -0.84 6.86 8.51
C SER A 16 -1.76 5.88 7.77
N SER A 17 -2.95 6.35 7.35
CA SER A 17 -3.91 5.55 6.57
C SER A 17 -3.36 5.15 5.18
N LEU A 18 -2.58 6.03 4.54
CA LEU A 18 -1.88 5.72 3.30
C LEU A 18 -0.82 4.63 3.50
N GLY A 19 0.00 4.73 4.56
CA GLY A 19 1.00 3.72 4.91
C GLY A 19 0.39 2.35 5.20
N ILE A 20 -0.71 2.31 5.95
CA ILE A 20 -1.46 1.09 6.24
C ILE A 20 -2.00 0.46 4.95
N SER A 21 -2.53 1.28 4.03
CA SER A 21 -3.05 0.79 2.75
C SER A 21 -1.97 0.14 1.88
N VAL A 22 -0.75 0.69 1.86
CA VAL A 22 0.39 0.08 1.17
C VAL A 22 0.83 -1.21 1.84
N ALA A 23 0.95 -1.20 3.17
CA ALA A 23 1.32 -2.39 3.92
C ALA A 23 0.34 -3.54 3.63
N LEU A 24 -0.96 -3.27 3.68
CA LEU A 24 -2.01 -4.25 3.35
C LEU A 24 -1.87 -4.78 1.91
N ALA A 25 -1.65 -3.90 0.92
CA ALA A 25 -1.45 -4.32 -0.47
C ALA A 25 -0.23 -5.25 -0.63
N ILE A 26 0.88 -4.94 0.06
CA ILE A 26 2.09 -5.76 0.06
C ILE A 26 1.82 -7.11 0.73
N PHE A 27 1.20 -7.13 1.91
CA PHE A 27 0.89 -8.37 2.64
C PHE A 27 -0.02 -9.29 1.83
N ILE A 28 -1.04 -8.75 1.15
CA ILE A 28 -1.92 -9.52 0.27
C ILE A 28 -1.12 -10.10 -0.92
N GLY A 29 -0.30 -9.28 -1.58
CA GLY A 29 0.56 -9.73 -2.68
C GLY A 29 1.52 -10.84 -2.25
N LEU A 30 2.20 -10.67 -1.12
CA LEU A 30 3.09 -11.66 -0.53
C LEU A 30 2.36 -12.95 -0.16
N GLY A 31 1.20 -12.85 0.49
CA GLY A 31 0.41 -14.02 0.89
C GLY A 31 -0.02 -14.86 -0.31
N ILE A 32 -0.52 -14.21 -1.37
CA ILE A 32 -0.89 -14.87 -2.62
C ILE A 32 0.35 -15.45 -3.31
N GLY A 33 1.44 -14.66 -3.40
CA GLY A 33 2.70 -15.06 -4.02
C GLY A 33 3.29 -16.32 -3.38
N VAL A 34 3.40 -16.35 -2.05
CA VAL A 34 3.89 -17.50 -1.29
C VAL A 34 2.98 -18.72 -1.45
N TRP A 35 1.66 -18.52 -1.41
CA TRP A 35 0.72 -19.63 -1.61
C TRP A 35 0.84 -20.25 -3.00
N LEU A 36 1.01 -19.42 -4.03
CA LEU A 36 1.21 -19.86 -5.41
C LEU A 36 2.56 -20.55 -5.59
N ASP A 37 3.64 -19.97 -5.04
CA ASP A 37 4.98 -20.57 -5.10
C ASP A 37 5.03 -21.95 -4.48
N ARG A 38 4.36 -22.15 -3.34
CA ARG A 38 4.25 -23.47 -2.69
C ARG A 38 3.45 -24.47 -3.51
N LYS A 39 2.54 -24.00 -4.37
CA LYS A 39 1.72 -24.85 -5.23
C LYS A 39 2.42 -25.23 -6.53
N PHE A 40 3.29 -24.35 -7.04
CA PHE A 40 4.00 -24.54 -8.31
C PHE A 40 5.46 -24.97 -8.14
N ASP A 41 5.97 -25.08 -6.89
CA ASP A 41 7.37 -25.41 -6.56
C ASP A 41 8.39 -24.43 -7.19
N THR A 42 7.94 -23.25 -7.61
CA THR A 42 8.76 -22.22 -8.28
C THR A 42 9.43 -21.26 -7.30
N SER A 43 9.52 -21.62 -6.02
CA SER A 43 10.03 -20.70 -5.00
C SER A 43 11.43 -20.18 -5.31
N PRO A 44 11.66 -18.84 -5.34
CA PRO A 44 10.80 -17.74 -4.89
C PRO A 44 10.23 -16.84 -6.02
N TRP A 45 10.11 -17.34 -7.26
CA TRP A 45 9.85 -16.51 -8.44
C TRP A 45 8.45 -15.87 -8.47
N LEU A 46 7.39 -16.62 -8.16
CA LEU A 46 6.04 -16.07 -8.15
C LEU A 46 5.87 -15.07 -7.01
N THR A 47 6.50 -15.34 -5.86
CA THR A 47 6.50 -14.42 -4.73
C THR A 47 7.14 -13.09 -5.09
N LEU A 48 8.26 -13.09 -5.82
CA LEU A 48 8.94 -11.86 -6.24
C LEU A 48 8.08 -11.03 -7.20
N ILE A 49 7.44 -11.68 -8.18
CA ILE A 49 6.54 -11.00 -9.14
C ILE A 49 5.34 -10.38 -8.41
N PHE A 50 4.68 -11.16 -7.55
CA PHE A 50 3.52 -10.67 -6.79
C PHE A 50 3.89 -9.59 -5.77
N LEU A 51 5.10 -9.65 -5.21
CA LEU A 51 5.62 -8.59 -4.34
C LEU A 51 5.77 -7.27 -5.12
N VAL A 52 6.41 -7.31 -6.29
CA VAL A 52 6.56 -6.13 -7.15
C VAL A 52 5.20 -5.58 -7.57
N PHE A 53 4.26 -6.45 -7.94
CA PHE A 53 2.88 -6.06 -8.25
C PHE A 53 2.18 -5.43 -7.04
N GLY A 54 2.33 -6.00 -5.85
CA GLY A 54 1.75 -5.47 -4.60
C GLY A 54 2.29 -4.08 -4.26
N ILE A 55 3.60 -3.86 -4.44
CA ILE A 55 4.24 -2.56 -4.28
C ILE A 55 3.68 -1.56 -5.30
N ILE A 56 3.67 -1.92 -6.59
CA ILE A 56 3.14 -1.05 -7.65
C ILE A 56 1.67 -0.69 -7.37
N ALA A 57 0.83 -1.66 -6.99
CA ALA A 57 -0.57 -1.45 -6.68
C ALA A 57 -0.76 -0.53 -5.46
N GLY A 58 0.00 -0.73 -4.39
CA GLY A 58 -0.01 0.12 -3.20
C GLY A 58 0.36 1.57 -3.53
N PHE A 59 1.44 1.77 -4.29
CA PHE A 59 1.84 3.11 -4.74
C PHE A 59 0.83 3.75 -5.69
N ARG A 60 0.22 2.98 -6.60
CA ARG A 60 -0.83 3.47 -7.50
C ARG A 60 -2.05 3.96 -6.72
N ASN A 61 -2.41 3.25 -5.64
CA ASN A 61 -3.50 3.65 -4.76
C ASN A 61 -3.19 5.00 -4.11
N ILE A 62 -2.01 5.15 -3.49
CA ILE A 62 -1.58 6.44 -2.92
C ILE A 62 -1.62 7.56 -3.98
N ALA A 63 -1.04 7.33 -5.15
CA ALA A 63 -0.96 8.34 -6.20
C ALA A 63 -2.35 8.81 -6.66
N LEU A 64 -3.35 7.92 -6.66
CA LEU A 64 -4.73 8.24 -7.00
C LEU A 64 -5.40 9.06 -5.89
N VAL A 65 -5.19 8.70 -4.62
CA VAL A 65 -5.73 9.46 -3.48
C VAL A 65 -5.09 10.86 -3.41
N ILE A 66 -3.77 10.97 -3.61
CA ILE A 66 -3.06 12.27 -3.67
C ILE A 66 -3.55 13.11 -4.86
N LYS A 67 -3.73 12.51 -6.05
CA LYS A 67 -4.30 13.23 -7.22
C LYS A 67 -5.70 13.75 -6.94
N ARG A 68 -6.54 12.98 -6.24
CA ARG A 68 -7.88 13.43 -5.83
C ARG A 68 -7.82 14.55 -4.80
N ALA A 69 -6.93 14.44 -3.80
CA ALA A 69 -6.74 15.47 -2.79
C ALA A 69 -6.25 16.81 -3.37
N ARG A 70 -5.43 16.77 -4.44
CA ARG A 70 -4.93 17.98 -5.13
C ARG A 70 -5.96 18.60 -6.09
N LYS A 71 -7.02 17.87 -6.49
CA LYS A 71 -8.05 18.36 -7.43
C LYS A 71 -9.26 19.00 -6.71
N LEU A 72 -9.24 19.05 -5.38
CA LEU A 72 -10.14 19.81 -4.52
C LEU A 72 -9.45 21.10 -4.08
#